data_AF-A0A7J2M7W1-F1
#
_entry.id   AF-A0A7J2M7W1-F1
#
_cell.length_a   1.000
_cell.length_b   1.000
_cell.length_c   1.000
_cell.angle_alpha   90.00
_cell.angle_beta   90.00
_cell.angle_gamma   90.00
#
_symmetry.space_group_name_H-M   'P 1'
#
loop_
_entity.id
_entity.type
_entity.pdbx_description
1 polymer ?
#
loop_
_entity_poly.entity_id
_entity_poly.type
_entity_poly.pdbx_seq_one_letter_code
_entity_poly.pdbx_strand_id
1 'polypeptide(L)' 'MISNRRCPECGGEMVKHEFNGRVYYVCKRCRKEMVVPAMALI' A
#
# COMPACT_ATOMS: atom_id res chain seq x y z
N MET A 1 -8.62 -13.38 8.83
CA MET A 1 -8.65 -11.93 8.52
C MET A 1 -7.73 -11.70 7.32
N ILE A 2 -8.27 -11.61 6.11
CA ILE A 2 -7.44 -11.48 4.90
C ILE A 2 -7.40 -10.00 4.50
N SER A 3 -6.44 -9.25 5.05
CA SER A 3 -6.10 -7.91 4.55
C SER A 3 -5.29 -8.03 3.26
N ASN A 4 -5.91 -8.52 2.20
CA ASN A 4 -5.31 -8.56 0.87
C ASN A 4 -5.28 -7.13 0.32
N ARG A 5 -4.22 -6.37 0.66
CA ARG A 5 -3.85 -5.13 -0.03
C ARG A 5 -3.42 -5.47 -1.45
N ARG A 6 -4.40 -5.73 -2.30
CA ARG A 6 -4.26 -5.88 -3.73
C ARG A 6 -4.48 -4.52 -4.37
N CYS A 7 -3.69 -4.22 -5.40
CA CYS A 7 -3.85 -3.00 -6.16
C CYS A 7 -5.23 -3.01 -6.86
N PRO A 8 -6.06 -1.96 -6.71
CA PRO A 8 -7.39 -1.90 -7.31
C PRO A 8 -7.35 -1.85 -8.85
N GLU A 9 -6.22 -1.45 -9.44
CA GLU A 9 -6.09 -1.36 -10.91
C GLU A 9 -5.61 -2.64 -11.54
N CYS A 10 -4.57 -3.27 -10.97
CA CYS A 10 -3.88 -4.38 -11.60
C CYS A 10 -4.08 -5.73 -10.86
N GLY A 11 -4.80 -5.71 -9.73
CA GLY A 11 -5.03 -6.87 -8.85
C GLY A 11 -3.76 -7.41 -8.17
N GLY A 12 -2.61 -6.77 -8.40
CA GLY A 12 -1.31 -7.23 -7.95
C GLY A 12 -1.09 -7.02 -6.46
N GLU A 13 -0.19 -7.82 -5.88
CA GLU A 13 0.22 -7.69 -4.49
C GLU A 13 0.87 -6.33 -4.23
N MET A 14 0.45 -5.66 -3.14
CA MET A 14 1.07 -4.43 -2.66
C MET A 14 1.96 -4.71 -1.47
N VAL A 15 3.17 -4.17 -1.50
CA VAL A 15 4.17 -4.30 -0.45
C VAL A 15 4.15 -3.05 0.42
N LYS A 16 4.11 -3.23 1.73
CA LYS A 16 4.29 -2.14 2.69
C LYS A 16 5.76 -1.71 2.68
N HIS A 17 5.99 -0.43 2.48
CA HIS A 17 7.25 0.23 2.73
C HIS A 17 7.05 1.29 3.82
N GLU A 18 8.02 1.39 4.71
CA GLU A 18 8.04 2.37 5.78
C GLU A 18 9.37 3.10 5.71
N PHE A 19 9.30 4.41 5.51
CA PHE A 19 10.49 5.24 5.40
C PHE A 19 10.27 6.54 6.16
N ASN A 20 11.15 6.84 7.12
CA ASN A 20 11.11 8.07 7.92
C ASN A 20 9.74 8.35 8.57
N GLY A 21 9.10 7.30 9.12
CA GLY A 21 7.76 7.38 9.73
C GLY A 21 6.59 7.48 8.76
N ARG A 22 6.85 7.46 7.45
CA ARG A 22 5.81 7.44 6.40
C ARG A 22 5.60 6.02 5.91
N VAL A 23 4.34 5.59 5.89
CA VAL A 23 3.95 4.28 5.35
C VAL A 23 3.37 4.45 3.96
N TYR A 24 3.98 3.79 2.98
CA TYR A 24 3.49 3.76 1.60
C TYR A 24 3.45 2.32 1.09
N TYR A 25 2.55 2.04 0.15
CA TYR A 25 2.36 0.72 -0.42
C TYR A 25 2.72 0.76 -1.89
N VAL A 26 3.62 -0.11 -2.31
CA VAL A 26 4.06 -0.20 -3.70
C VAL A 26 3.53 -1.49 -4.30
N CYS A 27 2.80 -1.40 -5.41
CA CYS A 27 2.37 -2.59 -6.13
C CYS A 27 3.56 -3.22 -6.88
N LYS A 28 3.82 -4.52 -6.67
CA LYS A 28 4.90 -5.23 -7.40
C LYS A 28 4.66 -5.32 -8.91
N ARG A 29 3.39 -5.27 -9.34
CA ARG A 29 3.01 -5.53 -10.73
C ARG A 29 2.99 -4.26 -11.57
N CYS A 30 2.26 -3.25 -11.09
CA CYS A 30 2.13 -1.97 -11.80
C CYS A 30 3.03 -0.85 -11.25
N ARG A 31 3.84 -1.12 -10.21
CA ARG A 31 4.73 -0.14 -9.54
C ARG A 31 4.01 1.11 -9.01
N LYS A 32 2.70 1.02 -8.84
CA LYS A 32 1.89 2.12 -8.32
C LYS A 32 2.12 2.28 -6.82
N GLU A 33 2.40 3.52 -6.42
CA GLU A 33 2.68 3.91 -5.05
C GLU A 33 1.42 4.49 -4.43
N MET A 34 1.07 4.01 -3.24
CA MET A 34 -0.12 4.43 -2.51
C MET A 34 0.33 4.85 -1.11
N VAL A 35 0.45 6.15 -0.89
CA VAL A 35 0.78 6.69 0.42
C VAL A 35 -0.48 6.58 1.27
N VAL A 36 -0.44 5.81 2.36
CA VAL A 36 -1.53 5.81 3.33
C VAL A 36 -1.14 6.84 4.37
N PRO A 37 -1.76 8.05 4.36
CA PRO A 37 -1.56 8.96 5.47
C PRO A 37 -1.99 8.24 6.75
N ALA A 38 -1.18 8.34 7.80
CA ALA A 38 -1.44 7.70 9.10
C ALA A 38 -2.76 8.18 9.76
N MET A 39 -3.50 9.10 9.12
CA MET A 39 -4.73 9.74 9.59
C MET A 39 -6.02 8.94 9.31
N ALA A 40 -5.95 7.64 9.02
CA ALA A 40 -7.13 6.79 8.86
C ALA A 40 -7.44 5.93 10.12
N LEU A 41 -6.91 6.34 11.28
CA LEU A 41 -7.21 5.77 12.61
C LEU A 41 -7.78 6.86 13.53
N ILE A 42 -8.84 7.56 13.08
CA ILE A 42 -9.67 8.42 13.93
C ILE A 42 -11.10 7.90 13.86
#